data_AF-A0A2U9CM34-F1
#
_entry.id   AF-A0A2U9CM34-F1
#
_cell.length_a   1.000
_cell.length_b   1.000
_cell.length_c   1.000
_cell.angle_alpha   90.00
_cell.angle_beta   90.00
_cell.angle_gamma   90.00
#
_symmetry.space_group_name_H-M   'P 1'
#
loop_
_entity.id
_entity.type
_entity.pdbx_description
1 polymer ?
#
loop_
_entity_poly.entity_id
_entity_poly.type
_entity_poly.pdbx_seq_one_letter_code
_entity_poly.pdbx_strand_id
1 'polypeptide(L)' 'MSVFGTVAKQLKSHPALIPLFIFIGGGVTMSATYLARLALKNPDVSWDRTNNPEPWNKLEHNQQYKVKAFCN' A
#
# COMPACT_ATOMS: atom_id res chain seq x y z
N MET A 1 -18.10 -20.87 11.33
CA MET A 1 -18.00 -19.66 12.18
C MET A 1 -17.23 -18.60 11.40
N SER A 2 -17.85 -17.47 11.06
CA SER A 2 -17.17 -16.42 10.26
C SER A 2 -16.27 -15.58 11.16
N VAL A 3 -15.02 -15.36 10.74
CA VAL A 3 -14.01 -14.56 11.45
C VAL A 3 -14.53 -13.13 11.71
N PHE A 4 -15.26 -12.55 10.76
CA PHE A 4 -15.88 -11.23 10.92
C PHE A 4 -16.96 -11.22 12.01
N GLY A 5 -17.74 -12.29 12.12
CA GLY A 5 -18.76 -12.44 13.16
C GLY A 5 -18.17 -12.58 14.57
N THR A 6 -17.01 -13.23 14.70
CA THR A 6 -16.29 -13.32 15.97
C THR A 6 -15.69 -11.97 16.38
N VAL A 7 -15.08 -11.24 15.44
CA VAL A 7 -14.51 -9.89 15.71
C VAL A 7 -15.60 -8.91 16.13
N ALA A 8 -16.74 -8.90 15.43
CA ALA A 8 -17.87 -8.01 15.77
C ALA A 8 -18.44 -8.27 17.18
N LYS A 9 -18.47 -9.52 17.63
CA LYS A 9 -18.88 -9.88 19.00
C LYS A 9 -17.87 -9.39 20.03
N GLN A 10 -16.57 -9.53 19.75
CA GLN A 10 -15.49 -9.08 20.65
C GLN A 10 -15.46 -7.56 20.80
N LEU A 11 -15.65 -6.80 19.72
CA LEU A 11 -15.74 -5.34 19.76
C LEU A 11 -16.90 -4.83 20.63
N LYS A 12 -18.05 -5.52 20.61
CA LYS A 12 -19.22 -5.17 21.43
C LYS A 12 -19.03 -5.50 22.91
N SER A 13 -18.37 -6.63 23.20
CA SER A 13 -18.11 -7.08 24.57
C SER A 13 -17.00 -6.27 25.25
N HIS A 14 -16.02 -5.78 24.49
CA HIS A 14 -14.87 -5.06 25.02
C HIS A 14 -14.57 -3.78 24.19
N PRO A 15 -15.15 -2.63 24.56
CA PRO A 15 -14.99 -1.38 23.79
C PRO A 15 -13.55 -0.85 23.77
N ALA A 16 -12.70 -1.26 24.72
CA ALA A 16 -11.29 -0.90 24.75
C ALA A 16 -10.47 -1.45 23.55
N LEU A 17 -10.99 -2.45 22.82
CA LEU A 17 -10.30 -3.02 21.64
C LEU A 17 -10.48 -2.16 20.39
N ILE A 18 -11.48 -1.28 20.35
CA ILE A 18 -11.76 -0.40 19.21
C ILE A 18 -10.54 0.45 18.79
N PRO A 19 -9.90 1.23 19.70
CA PRO A 19 -8.73 2.03 19.32
C PRO A 19 -7.57 1.17 18.82
N LEU A 20 -7.36 -0.02 19.42
CA LEU A 20 -6.30 -0.94 19.01
C LEU A 20 -6.50 -1.45 17.58
N PHE A 21 -7.72 -1.84 17.21
CA PHE A 21 -8.03 -2.25 15.84
C PHE A 21 -7.92 -1.11 14.82
N ILE A 22 -8.21 0.13 15.23
CA ILE A 22 -8.05 1.31 14.36
C ILE A 22 -6.57 1.53 14.02
N PHE A 23 -5.68 1.49 15.00
CA PHE A 23 -4.24 1.67 14.72
C PHE A 23 -3.65 0.52 13.92
N ILE A 24 -4.04 -0.72 14.21
CA ILE A 24 -3.58 -1.89 13.44
C ILE A 24 -4.13 -1.83 12.01
N GLY A 25 -5.43 -1.62 11.84
CA GLY A 25 -6.08 -1.50 10.54
C GLY A 25 -5.54 -0.33 9.72
N GLY A 26 -5.30 0.81 10.37
CA GLY A 26 -4.65 1.97 9.78
C GLY A 26 -3.22 1.65 9.32
N GLY A 27 -2.42 1.01 10.18
CA GLY A 27 -1.05 0.60 9.85
C GLY A 27 -0.97 -0.38 8.67
N VAL A 28 -1.84 -1.39 8.64
CA VAL A 28 -1.93 -2.35 7.53
C VAL A 28 -2.34 -1.66 6.24
N THR A 29 -3.39 -0.83 6.29
CA THR A 29 -3.88 -0.10 5.11
C THR A 29 -2.83 0.86 4.57
N MET A 30 -2.15 1.60 5.44
CA MET A 30 -1.08 2.54 5.07
C MET A 30 0.14 1.83 4.48
N SER A 31 0.55 0.71 5.07
CA SER A 31 1.65 -0.11 4.55
C SER A 31 1.31 -0.71 3.20
N ALA A 32 0.12 -1.28 3.04
CA ALA A 32 -0.34 -1.87 1.79
C ALA A 32 -0.46 -0.81 0.68
N THR A 33 -1.00 0.36 0.97
CA THR A 33 -1.10 1.46 0.00
C THR A 33 0.27 2.01 -0.40
N TYR A 34 1.22 2.10 0.53
CA TYR A 34 2.60 2.48 0.21
C TYR A 34 3.27 1.46 -0.71
N LEU A 35 3.15 0.16 -0.40
CA LEU A 35 3.68 -0.91 -1.24
C LEU A 35 3.01 -0.94 -2.62
N ALA A 36 1.69 -0.73 -2.70
CA ALA A 36 0.97 -0.65 -3.96
C ALA A 36 1.44 0.54 -4.81
N ARG A 37 1.64 1.71 -4.19
CA ARG A 37 2.24 2.88 -4.86
C ARG A 37 3.62 2.53 -5.43
N LEU A 38 4.48 1.91 -4.60
CA LEU A 38 5.83 1.53 -4.98
C LEU A 38 5.83 0.55 -6.15
N ALA A 39 5.02 -0.50 -6.06
CA ALA A 39 4.92 -1.55 -7.06
C ALA A 39 4.42 -1.04 -8.42
N LEU A 40 3.53 -0.06 -8.45
CA LEU A 40 2.93 0.44 -9.69
C LEU A 40 3.69 1.62 -10.31
N LYS A 41 4.41 2.41 -9.50
CA LYS A 41 5.04 3.65 -9.96
C LYS A 41 6.57 3.60 -10.01
N ASN A 42 7.21 2.55 -9.48
CA ASN A 42 8.65 2.40 -9.61
C ASN A 42 9.05 1.92 -11.01
N PRO A 43 10.03 2.56 -11.65
CA PRO A 43 10.57 2.05 -12.91
C PRO A 43 11.38 0.75 -12.76
N ASP A 44 11.82 0.43 -11.54
CA ASP A 44 12.53 -0.83 -11.26
C ASP A 44 11.58 -2.05 -11.22
N VAL A 45 10.26 -1.81 -11.24
CA VAL A 45 9.23 -2.86 -11.21
C VAL A 45 8.38 -2.73 -12.47
N SER A 46 8.53 -3.68 -13.41
CA SER A 46 7.68 -3.74 -14.61
C SER A 46 6.71 -4.91 -14.53
N TRP A 47 5.41 -4.60 -14.62
CA TRP A 47 4.33 -5.59 -14.75
C TRP A 47 4.03 -5.92 -16.22
N ASP A 48 4.45 -5.06 -17.14
CA ASP A 48 4.27 -5.23 -18.57
C ASP A 48 5.54 -5.82 -19.19
N ARG A 49 5.47 -7.11 -19.51
CA ARG A 49 6.60 -7.87 -20.07
C ARG A 49 6.71 -7.74 -21.59
N THR A 50 5.67 -7.24 -22.26
CA THR A 50 5.54 -7.35 -23.73
C THR A 50 5.66 -6.00 -24.42
N ASN A 51 5.03 -4.94 -23.91
CA ASN A 51 5.04 -3.62 -24.56
C ASN A 51 6.06 -2.65 -23.95
N ASN A 52 6.83 -3.10 -22.94
CA ASN A 52 7.84 -2.29 -22.28
C ASN A 52 8.97 -3.16 -21.70
N PRO A 53 9.72 -3.89 -22.56
CA PRO A 53 10.77 -4.81 -22.10
C PRO A 53 11.87 -4.10 -21.31
N GLU A 54 12.02 -2.80 -21.54
CA GLU A 54 13.02 -1.92 -20.93
C GLU A 54 12.32 -0.74 -20.24
N PRO A 55 12.05 -0.83 -18.92
CA PRO A 55 11.21 0.15 -18.22
C PRO A 55 11.73 1.59 -18.26
N TRP A 56 13.02 1.78 -18.50
CA TRP A 56 13.67 3.08 -18.64
C TRP A 56 13.30 3.83 -19.93
N ASN A 57 12.80 3.18 -20.98
CA ASN A 57 12.42 3.86 -22.24
C ASN A 57 11.23 4.82 -22.07
N LYS A 58 10.43 4.67 -21.01
CA LYS A 58 9.29 5.55 -20.70
C LYS A 58 9.63 6.63 -19.67
N LEU A 59 10.87 6.65 -19.16
CA LEU A 59 11.33 7.66 -18.22
C LEU A 59 11.73 8.91 -18.98
N GLU A 60 11.04 10.01 -18.73
CA GLU A 60 11.47 11.32 -19.19
C GLU A 60 12.75 11.72 -18.43
N HIS A 61 13.73 12.27 -19.15
CA HIS A 61 15.07 12.63 -18.64
C HIS A 61 15.04 13.60 -17.43
N ASN A 62 13.94 14.34 -17.24
CA ASN A 62 13.77 15.31 -16.14
C ASN A 62 13.02 14.71 -14.91
N GLN A 63 12.66 13.43 -14.93
CA GLN A 63 11.91 12.80 -13.84
C GLN A 63 12.84 12.33 -12.72
N GLN A 64 12.95 13.11 -11.65
CA GLN A 64 13.63 12.68 -10.43
C GLN A 64 12.77 11.68 -9.63
N TYR A 65 12.75 10.42 -10.05
CA TYR A 65 11.94 9.37 -9.43
C TYR A 65 12.43 8.94 -8.04
N LYS A 66 13.71 9.14 -7.73
CA LYS A 66 14.35 8.73 -6.46
C LYS A 66 13.96 9.58 -5.24
N VAL A 67 13.42 10.79 -5.45
CA VAL A 67 13.16 11.77 -4.35
C VAL A 67 11.67 12.14 -4.23
N LYS A 68 10.76 11.43 -4.92
CA LYS A 68 9.31 11.69 -4.87
C LYS A 68 8.59 11.27 -3.57
N ALA A 69 9.35 10.88 -2.54
CA ALA A 69 8.78 10.51 -1.23
C ALA A 69 8.63 11.71 -0.28
N PHE A 70 9.41 12.80 -0.46
CA PHE A 70 9.47 13.89 0.52
C PHE A 70 9.39 15.31 -0.08
N CYS A 71 9.34 15.46 -1.40
CA CYS A 71 9.20 16.79 -2.03
C CYS A 71 8.08 16.76 -3.07
N ASN A 72 7.07 17.59 -2.84
CA ASN A 72 6.28 18.26 -3.87
C ASN A 72 6.78 19.68 -3.93
#